data_AF-A0A2A2V7V7-F1
#
_entry.id   AF-A0A2A2V7V7-F1
#
_cell.length_a   1.000
_cell.length_b   1.000
_cell.length_c   1.000
_cell.angle_alpha   90.00
_cell.angle_beta   90.00
_cell.angle_gamma   90.00
#
_symmetry.space_group_name_H-M   'P 1'
#
loop_
_entity.id
_entity.type
_entity.pdbx_description
1 polymer ?
#
loop_
_entity_poly.entity_id
_entity_poly.type
_entity_poly.pdbx_seq_one_letter_code
_entity_poly.pdbx_strand_id
1 'polypeptide(L)'
;MRLAAFALIAVGAAGIAIYDQYDKGANYQRVDARISAVNEQCYLEKVERGVITKTTWTSDLTRCEVAELLRKEHPKWQGYDLRHKIEVRVVYVSPVDGVSHQSSLQMSYFPNGKPLRAGDMFPVLASKTKADKTRMI
;
A
#
# COMPACT_ATOMS: atom_id res chain seq x y z
N MET A 1 7.67 -25.99 -25.63
CA MET A 1 7.66 -26.09 -24.14
C MET A 1 7.62 -24.74 -23.43
N ARG A 2 8.30 -23.69 -23.91
CA ARG A 2 8.25 -22.35 -23.27
C ARG A 2 6.85 -21.69 -23.30
N LEU A 3 6.11 -21.82 -24.41
CA LEU A 3 4.77 -21.24 -24.56
C LEU A 3 3.73 -21.84 -23.59
N ALA A 4 3.79 -23.14 -23.31
CA ALA A 4 2.90 -23.80 -22.36
C ALA A 4 3.16 -23.32 -20.92
N ALA A 5 4.44 -23.10 -20.56
CA ALA A 5 4.80 -22.52 -19.26
C ALA A 5 4.31 -21.07 -19.11
N PHE A 6 4.43 -20.23 -20.15
CA PHE A 6 3.89 -18.87 -20.13
C PHE A 6 2.36 -18.85 -20.04
N ALA A 7 1.66 -19.76 -20.73
CA ALA A 7 0.21 -19.89 -20.65
C ALA A 7 -0.27 -20.27 -19.25
N LEU A 8 0.40 -21.21 -18.59
CA LEU A 8 0.09 -21.60 -17.20
C LEU A 8 0.31 -20.45 -16.21
N ILE A 9 1.41 -19.70 -16.35
CA ILE A 9 1.69 -18.52 -15.52
C ILE A 9 0.62 -17.44 -15.74
N ALA A 10 0.24 -17.20 -17.00
CA ALA A 10 -0.78 -16.21 -17.34
C ALA A 10 -2.16 -16.58 -16.75
N VAL A 11 -2.58 -17.84 -16.88
CA VAL A 11 -3.83 -18.33 -16.30
C VAL A 11 -3.81 -18.26 -14.77
N GLY A 12 -2.69 -18.63 -14.14
CA GLY A 12 -2.52 -18.51 -12.69
C GLY A 12 -2.61 -17.06 -12.20
N ALA A 13 -1.93 -16.13 -12.86
CA ALA A 13 -1.98 -14.70 -12.51
C ALA A 13 -3.38 -14.10 -12.72
N ALA A 14 -4.04 -14.45 -13.82
CA ALA A 14 -5.41 -14.01 -14.11
C ALA A 14 -6.41 -14.54 -13.05
N GLY A 15 -6.28 -15.81 -12.65
CA GLY A 15 -7.13 -16.41 -11.63
C GLY A 15 -7.02 -15.71 -10.27
N ILE A 16 -5.82 -15.31 -9.86
CA ILE A 16 -5.59 -14.58 -8.60
C ILE A 16 -6.24 -13.19 -8.65
N ALA A 17 -6.09 -12.46 -9.77
CA ALA A 17 -6.66 -11.14 -9.93
C ALA A 17 -8.20 -11.16 -9.92
N ILE A 18 -8.81 -12.14 -10.60
CA ILE A 18 -10.26 -12.32 -10.61
C ILE A 18 -10.77 -12.67 -9.22
N TYR A 19 -10.06 -13.56 -8.51
CA TYR A 19 -10.44 -13.94 -7.16
C TYR A 19 -10.38 -12.77 -6.17
N ASP A 20 -9.35 -11.91 -6.24
CA ASP A 20 -9.25 -10.74 -5.35
C ASP A 20 -10.40 -9.75 -5.57
N GLN A 21 -10.77 -9.49 -6.83
CA GLN A 21 -11.91 -8.63 -7.15
C GLN A 21 -13.23 -9.24 -6.65
N TYR A 22 -13.42 -10.54 -6.83
CA TYR A 22 -14.60 -11.24 -6.34
C TYR A 22 -14.69 -11.23 -4.80
N ASP A 23 -13.58 -11.52 -4.10
CA ASP A 23 -13.50 -11.48 -2.64
C ASP A 23 -13.85 -10.08 -2.11
N LYS A 24 -13.29 -9.03 -2.72
CA LYS A 24 -13.61 -7.64 -2.38
C LYS A 24 -15.10 -7.33 -2.55
N GLY A 25 -15.72 -7.72 -3.67
CA GLY A 25 -17.14 -7.45 -3.93
C GLY A 25 -18.10 -8.27 -3.05
N ALA A 26 -17.80 -9.55 -2.82
CA ALA A 26 -18.65 -10.44 -2.04
C ALA A 26 -18.54 -10.17 -0.54
N ASN A 27 -17.32 -10.06 -0.01
CA ASN A 27 -17.05 -10.10 1.42
C ASN A 27 -16.79 -8.74 2.07
N TYR A 28 -16.68 -7.67 1.29
CA TYR A 28 -16.45 -6.33 1.81
C TYR A 28 -17.51 -5.35 1.32
N GLN A 29 -17.73 -4.31 2.12
CA GLN A 29 -18.62 -3.21 1.85
C GLN A 29 -17.80 -1.92 1.89
N ARG A 30 -18.01 -1.02 0.92
CA ARG A 30 -17.44 0.32 0.97
C ARG A 30 -18.09 1.10 2.11
N VAL A 31 -17.27 1.62 3.02
CA VAL A 31 -17.68 2.52 4.10
C VAL A 31 -16.77 3.74 4.10
N ASP A 32 -17.31 4.88 4.49
CA ASP A 32 -16.50 6.09 4.65
C ASP A 32 -15.84 6.05 6.04
N ALA A 33 -14.50 6.06 6.05
CA ALA A 33 -13.72 6.11 7.27
C ALA A 33 -13.16 7.53 7.47
N ARG A 34 -13.05 7.97 8.72
CA ARG A 34 -12.38 9.23 9.05
C ARG A 34 -10.92 8.98 9.36
N ILE A 35 -10.02 9.74 8.74
CA ILE A 35 -8.59 9.66 9.06
C ILE A 35 -8.35 10.21 10.47
N SER A 36 -7.76 9.41 11.35
CA SER A 36 -7.34 9.85 12.68
C SER A 36 -5.88 10.30 12.72
N ALA A 37 -5.01 9.68 11.92
CA ALA A 37 -3.61 10.07 11.80
C ALA A 37 -3.02 9.66 10.45
N VAL A 38 -2.04 10.42 9.98
CA VAL A 38 -1.22 10.09 8.83
C VAL A 38 0.24 10.15 9.27
N ASN A 39 0.96 9.06 9.07
CA ASN A 39 2.40 8.99 9.29
C ASN A 39 3.08 8.71 7.95
N GLU A 40 3.74 9.72 7.40
CA GLU A 40 4.48 9.60 6.16
C GLU A 40 5.97 9.45 6.47
N GLN A 41 6.55 8.34 6.04
CA GLN A 41 7.98 8.08 6.11
C GLN A 41 8.49 7.73 4.71
N CYS A 42 9.72 8.10 4.41
CA CYS A 42 10.38 7.73 3.17
C CYS A 42 11.68 6.99 3.43
N TYR A 43 12.05 6.15 2.46
CA TYR A 43 13.35 5.50 2.40
C TYR A 43 13.87 5.53 0.97
N LEU A 44 15.17 5.32 0.82
CA LEU A 44 15.84 5.26 -0.46
C LEU A 44 16.04 3.79 -0.82
N GLU A 45 15.72 3.43 -2.05
CA GLU A 45 15.82 2.07 -2.56
C GLU A 45 16.64 2.03 -3.85
N LYS A 46 17.60 1.11 -3.92
CA LYS A 46 18.27 0.79 -5.18
C LYS A 46 18.08 -0.69 -5.49
N VAL A 47 17.51 -0.97 -6.65
CA VAL A 47 17.30 -2.33 -7.12
C VAL A 47 18.28 -2.62 -8.25
N GLU A 48 19.17 -3.58 -8.04
CA GLU A 48 20.08 -4.08 -9.06
C GLU A 48 19.58 -5.46 -9.53
N ARG A 49 19.20 -5.55 -10.80
CA ARG A 49 18.81 -6.81 -11.44
C ARG A 49 19.97 -7.35 -12.27
N GLY A 50 20.54 -8.46 -11.81
CA GLY A 50 21.39 -9.31 -12.62
C GLY A 50 20.58 -10.31 -13.44
N VAL A 51 21.28 -11.19 -14.18
CA VAL A 51 20.66 -12.24 -15.00
C VAL A 51 19.96 -13.30 -14.16
N ILE A 52 20.42 -13.52 -12.92
CA ILE A 52 19.92 -14.56 -12.00
C ILE A 52 19.45 -13.97 -10.67
N THR A 53 20.11 -12.92 -10.18
CA THR A 53 19.87 -12.35 -8.85
C THR A 53 19.26 -10.95 -8.93
N LYS A 54 18.39 -10.65 -7.97
CA LYS A 54 17.87 -9.30 -7.72
C LYS A 54 18.35 -8.88 -6.34
N THR A 55 19.18 -7.84 -6.27
CA THR A 55 19.66 -7.27 -5.01
C THR A 55 18.92 -5.97 -4.75
N THR A 56 18.34 -5.82 -3.56
CA THR A 56 17.68 -4.60 -3.13
C THR A 56 18.45 -3.99 -1.97
N TRP A 57 18.88 -2.74 -2.12
CA TRP A 57 19.50 -1.93 -1.08
C TRP A 57 18.49 -0.90 -0.58
N THR A 58 18.37 -0.76 0.73
CA THR A 58 17.46 0.22 1.35
C THR A 58 18.17 1.08 2.38
N SER A 59 17.76 2.34 2.49
CA SER A 59 18.11 3.18 3.64
C SER A 59 17.13 2.95 4.79
N ASP A 60 17.47 3.52 5.96
CA ASP A 60 16.52 3.65 7.06
C ASP A 60 15.33 4.53 6.68
N LEU A 61 14.22 4.34 7.39
CA LEU A 61 13.03 5.18 7.29
C LEU A 61 13.29 6.53 7.94
N THR A 62 13.06 7.60 7.19
CA THR A 62 13.26 8.98 7.64
C THR A 62 12.08 9.86 7.19
N ARG A 63 12.10 11.14 7.59
CA ARG A 63 11.16 12.12 7.03
C ARG A 63 11.45 12.28 5.53
N CYS A 64 10.41 12.48 4.73
CA CYS A 64 10.55 12.51 3.27
C CYS A 64 11.45 13.65 2.78
N GLU A 65 11.45 14.79 3.46
CA GLU A 65 12.33 15.90 3.15
C GLU A 65 13.81 15.53 3.37
N VAL A 66 14.09 14.74 4.41
CA VAL A 66 15.44 14.26 4.73
C VAL A 66 15.90 13.22 3.72
N ALA A 67 15.04 12.25 3.39
CA ALA A 67 15.33 11.25 2.35
C ALA A 67 15.58 11.91 0.99
N GLU A 68 14.78 12.93 0.63
CA GLU A 68 14.96 13.67 -0.62
C GLU A 68 16.27 14.45 -0.63
N LEU A 69 16.63 15.11 0.48
CA LEU A 69 17.91 15.81 0.63
C LEU A 69 19.10 14.83 0.51
N LEU A 70 19.04 13.70 1.21
CA LEU A 70 20.05 12.65 1.17
C LEU A 70 20.27 12.14 -0.27
N ARG A 71 19.19 11.94 -1.03
CA ARG A 71 19.25 11.53 -2.43
C ARG A 71 19.94 12.58 -3.32
N LYS A 72 19.71 13.86 -3.07
CA LYS A 72 20.24 14.97 -3.89
C LYS A 72 21.70 15.29 -3.57
N GLU A 73 22.05 15.31 -2.29
CA GLU A 73 23.31 15.91 -1.83
C GLU A 73 24.39 14.88 -1.47
N HIS A 74 24.00 13.67 -1.07
CA HIS A 74 24.96 12.71 -0.53
C HIS A 74 25.38 11.69 -1.60
N PRO A 75 26.69 11.56 -1.94
CA PRO A 75 27.18 10.69 -3.01
C PRO A 75 26.74 9.23 -2.91
N LYS A 76 26.68 8.68 -1.68
CA LYS A 76 26.23 7.30 -1.40
C LYS A 76 24.85 6.97 -2.01
N TRP A 77 23.95 7.95 -2.04
CA TRP A 77 22.55 7.74 -2.38
C TRP A 77 22.21 8.13 -3.82
N GLN A 78 23.24 8.47 -4.62
CA GLN A 78 23.05 8.73 -6.04
C GLN A 78 22.53 7.47 -6.76
N GLY A 79 21.50 7.64 -7.58
CA GLY A 79 20.84 6.54 -8.29
C GLY A 79 19.91 5.67 -7.44
N TYR A 80 19.61 6.06 -6.19
CA TYR A 80 18.53 5.47 -5.41
C TYR A 80 17.20 6.15 -5.72
N ASP A 81 16.13 5.36 -5.76
CA ASP A 81 14.75 5.84 -5.88
C ASP A 81 14.22 6.23 -4.49
N LEU A 82 13.46 7.34 -4.45
CA LEU A 82 12.69 7.70 -3.26
C LEU A 82 11.44 6.81 -3.19
N ARG A 83 11.26 6.11 -2.07
CA ARG A 83 10.09 5.29 -1.78
C ARG A 83 9.33 5.86 -0.59
N HIS A 84 8.01 5.89 -0.69
CA HIS A 84 7.14 6.29 0.40
C HIS A 84 6.60 5.06 1.13
N LYS A 85 6.46 5.21 2.45
CA LYS A 85 5.79 4.30 3.36
C LYS A 85 4.82 5.14 4.19
N ILE A 86 3.59 5.23 3.72
CA ILE A 86 2.53 6.04 4.30
C ILE A 86 1.65 5.12 5.13
N GLU A 87 1.56 5.37 6.42
CA GLU A 87 0.61 4.71 7.31
C GLU A 87 -0.56 5.67 7.58
N VAL A 88 -1.76 5.29 7.15
CA VAL A 88 -2.99 6.03 7.41
C VAL A 88 -3.80 5.27 8.44
N ARG A 89 -4.02 5.89 9.60
CA ARG A 89 -4.93 5.38 10.62
C ARG A 89 -6.31 5.96 10.39
N VAL A 90 -7.30 5.09 10.35
CA VAL A 90 -8.69 5.46 10.06
C VAL A 90 -9.62 4.89 11.12
N VAL A 91 -10.71 5.61 11.37
CA VAL A 91 -11.82 5.19 12.22
C VAL A 91 -13.04 4.99 11.32
N TYR A 92 -13.69 3.84 11.41
CA TYR A 92 -14.83 3.48 10.56
C TYR A 92 -15.91 2.78 11.39
N VAL A 93 -17.15 2.86 10.93
CA VAL A 93 -18.25 2.08 11.51
C VAL A 93 -18.30 0.72 10.81
N SER A 94 -18.18 -0.36 11.56
CA SER A 94 -18.17 -1.70 11.01
C SER A 94 -19.59 -2.14 10.62
N PRO A 95 -19.79 -2.75 9.44
CA PRO A 95 -21.10 -3.28 9.04
C PRO A 95 -21.50 -4.55 9.83
N VAL A 96 -20.58 -5.13 10.61
CA VAL A 96 -20.82 -6.35 11.38
C VAL A 96 -21.60 -6.07 12.67
N ASP A 97 -21.18 -5.04 13.42
CA ASP A 97 -21.70 -4.72 14.76
C ASP A 97 -22.24 -3.28 14.88
N GLY A 98 -22.05 -2.43 13.87
CA GLY A 98 -22.46 -1.03 13.91
C GLY A 98 -21.60 -0.15 14.83
N VAL A 99 -20.45 -0.66 15.30
CA VAL A 99 -19.57 0.03 16.25
C VAL A 99 -18.39 0.68 15.51
N SER A 100 -17.82 1.73 16.10
CA SER A 100 -16.60 2.37 15.58
C SER A 100 -15.36 1.54 15.89
N HIS A 101 -14.60 1.21 14.85
CA HIS A 101 -13.33 0.49 14.91
C HIS A 101 -12.21 1.34 14.31
N GLN A 102 -10.97 1.04 14.69
CA GLN A 102 -9.79 1.66 14.13
C GLN A 102 -9.03 0.67 13.25
N SER A 103 -8.48 1.15 12.13
CA SER A 103 -7.62 0.37 11.25
C SER A 103 -6.40 1.16 10.81
N SER A 104 -5.33 0.46 10.43
CA SER A 104 -4.10 1.03 9.89
C SER A 104 -3.89 0.50 8.47
N LEU A 105 -3.79 1.42 7.51
CA LEU A 105 -3.64 1.14 6.09
C LEU A 105 -2.26 1.63 5.63
N GLN A 106 -1.51 0.75 4.98
CA GLN A 106 -0.21 1.10 4.40
C GLN A 106 -0.35 1.40 2.91
N MET A 107 0.23 2.53 2.49
CA MET A 107 0.23 3.01 1.12
C MET A 107 1.66 3.35 0.69
N SER A 108 1.97 3.12 -0.58
CA SER A 108 3.25 3.51 -1.20
C SER A 108 3.17 4.84 -1.97
N TYR A 109 1.96 5.41 -2.09
CA TYR A 109 1.70 6.70 -2.70
C TYR A 109 0.37 7.26 -2.18
N PHE A 110 0.23 8.58 -2.23
CA PHE A 110 -1.04 9.22 -1.92
C PHE A 110 -2.07 9.02 -3.04
N PRO A 111 -3.36 8.81 -2.70
CA PRO A 111 -4.41 8.75 -3.70
C PRO A 111 -4.46 10.07 -4.49
N ASN A 112 -4.46 9.96 -5.82
CA ASN A 112 -4.46 11.11 -6.74
C ASN A 112 -3.31 12.11 -6.52
N GLY A 113 -2.21 11.68 -5.88
CA GLY A 113 -1.05 12.53 -5.60
C GLY A 113 -1.29 13.64 -4.58
N LYS A 114 -2.41 13.61 -3.83
CA LYS A 114 -2.73 14.64 -2.83
C LYS A 114 -2.49 14.12 -1.41
N PRO A 115 -1.75 14.87 -0.56
CA PRO A 115 -1.50 14.45 0.81
C PRO A 115 -2.81 14.34 1.59
N LEU A 116 -2.95 13.23 2.32
CA LEU A 116 -4.08 12.99 3.22
C LEU A 116 -3.85 13.68 4.56
N ARG A 117 -4.91 14.15 5.20
CA ARG A 117 -4.86 14.82 6.50
C ARG A 117 -5.80 14.16 7.50
N ALA A 118 -5.46 14.30 8.78
CA ALA A 118 -6.38 13.92 9.85
C ALA A 118 -7.69 14.72 9.73
N GLY A 119 -8.82 14.04 9.88
CA GLY A 119 -10.15 14.58 9.68
C GLY A 119 -10.75 14.33 8.29
N ASP A 120 -9.93 14.03 7.28
CA ASP A 120 -10.43 13.73 5.94
C ASP A 120 -11.28 12.44 5.93
N MET A 121 -12.25 12.38 5.01
CA MET A 121 -12.99 11.15 4.73
C MET A 121 -12.21 10.33 3.69
N PHE A 122 -11.93 9.09 4.04
CA PHE A 122 -11.20 8.14 3.21
C PHE A 122 -12.02 6.86 3.06
N PRO A 123 -12.44 6.52 1.83
CA PRO A 123 -13.29 5.35 1.63
C PRO A 123 -12.45 4.07 1.79
N VAL A 124 -12.96 3.11 2.56
CA VAL A 124 -12.32 1.82 2.81
C VAL A 124 -13.29 0.67 2.54
N LEU A 125 -12.76 -0.51 2.30
CA LEU A 125 -13.53 -1.75 2.23
C LEU A 125 -13.53 -2.39 3.62
N ALA A 126 -14.66 -2.34 4.33
CA ALA A 126 -14.83 -3.03 5.61
C ALA A 126 -15.41 -4.43 5.39
N SER A 127 -14.92 -5.43 6.12
CA SER A 127 -15.44 -6.80 5.99
C SER A 127 -16.87 -6.91 6.52
N LYS A 128 -17.71 -7.66 5.80
CA LYS A 128 -19.09 -7.96 6.20
C LYS A 128 -19.18 -9.01 7.31
N THR A 129 -18.08 -9.66 7.67
CA THR A 129 -18.06 -10.78 8.64
C THR A 129 -17.03 -10.62 9.75
N LYS A 130 -15.99 -9.79 9.57
CA LYS A 130 -14.95 -9.54 10.57
C LYS A 130 -14.89 -8.05 10.92
N ALA A 131 -15.25 -7.70 12.15
CA ALA A 131 -15.47 -6.30 12.52
C ALA A 131 -14.20 -5.43 12.51
N ASP A 132 -13.02 -6.04 12.65
CA ASP A 132 -11.70 -5.41 12.73
C ASP A 132 -10.97 -5.36 11.38
N LYS A 133 -11.53 -5.96 10.32
CA LYS A 133 -10.84 -6.17 9.06
C LYS A 133 -11.26 -5.16 8.01
N THR A 134 -10.28 -4.40 7.51
CA THR A 134 -10.44 -3.50 6.36
C THR A 134 -9.46 -3.82 5.24
N ARG A 135 -9.74 -3.28 4.05
CA ARG A 135 -8.84 -3.26 2.89
C ARG A 135 -8.91 -1.91 2.19
N MET A 136 -7.82 -1.58 1.49
CA MET A 136 -7.84 -0.52 0.48
C MET A 136 -8.69 -0.95 -0.71
N ILE A 137 -9.30 0.04 -1.36
CA ILE A 137 -10.10 -0.11 -2.58
C ILE A 137 -9.22 -0.63 -3.71
#